data_AF-A0A952DXU1-F1
#
_entry.id   AF-A0A952DXU1-F1
#
_cell.length_a   1.000
_cell.length_b   1.000
_cell.length_c   1.000
_cell.angle_alpha   90.00
_cell.angle_beta   90.00
_cell.angle_gamma   90.00
#
_symmetry.space_group_name_H-M   'P 1'
#
loop_
_entity.id
_entity.type
_entity.pdbx_description
1 polymer ?
#
loop_
_entity_poly.entity_id
_entity_poly.type
_entity_poly.pdbx_seq_one_letter_code
_entity_poly.pdbx_strand_id
1 'polypeptide(L)'
;MPAPILTKHARERLKQRWITEDTIESVLRSPDRTEPGSTPGSVKFIRTINSRQIHVVGKYLDDQDRWLVVSVWVRGEEDSVPFMWQLITLPFKLLWKLILLLTPKKTAPHSGK
;
A
#
# COMPACT_ATOMS: atom_id res chain seq x y z
N MET A 1 -20.37 13.01 13.55
CA MET A 1 -19.24 13.44 12.71
C MET A 1 -19.79 14.03 11.43
N PRO A 2 -19.35 15.22 11.02
CA PRO A 2 -19.67 15.77 9.70
C PRO A 2 -19.01 14.91 8.59
N ALA A 3 -19.58 14.97 7.39
CA ALA A 3 -19.06 14.24 6.23
C ALA A 3 -17.61 14.67 5.91
N PRO A 4 -16.70 13.73 5.61
CA PRO A 4 -15.32 14.03 5.30
C PRO A 4 -15.18 14.74 3.95
N ILE A 5 -14.16 15.59 3.83
CA ILE A 5 -13.78 16.22 2.57
C ILE A 5 -12.84 15.26 1.84
N LEU A 6 -13.21 14.84 0.64
CA LEU A 6 -12.41 13.92 -0.16
C LEU A 6 -11.59 14.67 -1.19
N THR A 7 -10.27 14.46 -1.19
CA THR A 7 -9.40 14.96 -2.27
C THR A 7 -9.73 14.24 -3.60
N LYS A 8 -9.35 14.86 -4.73
CA LYS A 8 -9.49 14.23 -6.06
C LYS A 8 -8.87 12.83 -6.10
N HIS A 9 -7.67 12.68 -5.53
CA HIS A 9 -6.97 11.40 -5.46
C HIS A 9 -7.74 10.36 -4.65
N ALA A 10 -8.24 10.72 -3.46
CA ALA A 10 -9.06 9.83 -2.66
C ALA A 10 -10.33 9.39 -3.40
N ARG A 11 -11.03 10.31 -4.09
CA ARG A 11 -12.22 10.00 -4.90
C ARG A 11 -11.92 9.01 -6.02
N GLU A 12 -10.78 9.16 -6.69
CA GLU A 12 -10.34 8.20 -7.71
C GLU A 12 -10.08 6.81 -7.11
N ARG A 13 -9.39 6.75 -5.96
CA ARG A 13 -9.11 5.47 -5.27
C ARG A 13 -10.39 4.76 -4.79
N LEU A 14 -11.40 5.51 -4.32
CA LEU A 14 -12.71 4.97 -3.95
C LEU A 14 -13.39 4.28 -5.12
N LYS A 15 -13.44 4.96 -6.28
CA LYS A 15 -14.04 4.41 -7.51
C LYS A 15 -13.34 3.15 -7.98
N GLN A 16 -12.00 3.13 -7.95
CA GLN A 16 -11.20 1.97 -8.39
C GLN A 16 -11.40 0.73 -7.51
N ARG A 17 -11.82 0.90 -6.25
CA ARG A 17 -11.90 -0.18 -5.26
C ARG A 17 -13.33 -0.48 -4.82
N TRP A 18 -14.33 0.12 -5.47
CA TRP A 18 -15.74 0.02 -5.10
C TRP A 18 -15.98 0.29 -3.60
N ILE A 19 -15.33 1.33 -3.08
CA ILE A 19 -15.51 1.77 -1.69
C ILE A 19 -16.48 2.97 -1.70
N THR A 20 -17.50 2.92 -0.85
CA THR A 20 -18.48 4.00 -0.71
C THR A 20 -18.01 5.05 0.29
N GLU A 21 -18.58 6.26 0.23
CA GLU A 21 -18.32 7.32 1.19
C GLU A 21 -18.76 6.93 2.61
N ASP A 22 -19.90 6.23 2.74
CA ASP A 22 -20.36 5.66 4.02
C ASP A 22 -19.33 4.71 4.67
N THR A 23 -18.64 3.92 3.84
CA THR A 23 -17.55 3.06 4.32
C THR A 23 -16.43 3.90 4.94
N ILE A 24 -16.08 5.03 4.32
CA ILE A 24 -15.05 5.94 4.84
C ILE A 24 -15.50 6.58 6.15
N GLU A 25 -16.75 7.03 6.23
CA GLU A 25 -17.30 7.56 7.47
C GLU A 25 -17.26 6.53 8.61
N SER A 26 -17.60 5.27 8.31
CA SER A 26 -17.52 4.17 9.27
C SER A 26 -16.08 3.92 9.76
N VAL A 27 -15.11 3.94 8.84
CA VAL A 27 -13.68 3.79 9.16
C VAL A 27 -13.16 4.96 10.02
N LEU A 28 -13.56 6.20 9.72
CA LEU A 28 -13.15 7.38 10.49
C LEU A 28 -13.80 7.42 11.88
N ARG A 29 -15.07 7.01 11.98
CA ARG A 29 -15.86 7.07 13.22
C ARG A 29 -15.46 5.98 14.21
N SER A 30 -15.15 4.79 13.72
CA SER A 30 -14.85 3.62 14.55
C SER A 30 -13.78 2.76 13.86
N PRO A 31 -12.51 3.21 13.84
CA PRO A 31 -11.41 2.41 13.34
C PRO A 31 -11.14 1.21 14.27
N ASP A 32 -10.65 0.10 13.72
CA ASP A 32 -10.11 -0.99 14.54
C ASP A 32 -8.77 -0.58 15.14
N ARG A 33 -7.98 0.17 14.36
CA ARG A 33 -6.71 0.75 14.80
C ARG A 33 -6.40 2.06 14.09
N THR A 34 -5.65 2.91 14.77
CA THR A 34 -5.13 4.16 14.21
C THR A 34 -3.63 4.20 14.32
N GLU A 35 -2.97 4.67 13.26
CA GLU A 35 -1.52 4.81 13.18
C GLU A 35 -1.17 6.24 12.72
N PRO A 36 0.00 6.78 13.11
CA PRO A 36 0.52 7.98 12.46
C PRO A 36 0.67 7.77 10.95
N GLY A 37 0.22 8.75 10.16
CA GLY A 37 0.43 8.75 8.72
C GLY A 37 1.85 9.16 8.33
N SER A 38 2.20 9.00 7.06
CA SER A 38 3.54 9.33 6.55
C SER A 38 3.82 10.84 6.47
N THR A 39 2.78 11.66 6.52
CA THR A 39 2.90 13.13 6.51
C THR A 39 2.63 13.71 7.91
N PRO A 40 3.33 14.79 8.32
CA PRO A 40 3.09 15.42 9.62
C PRO A 40 1.62 15.82 9.83
N GLY A 41 1.07 15.45 10.98
CA GLY A 41 -0.33 15.73 11.34
C GLY A 41 -1.37 14.88 10.60
N SER A 42 -0.95 13.90 9.80
CA SER A 42 -1.87 12.91 9.21
C SER A 42 -2.02 11.68 10.08
N VAL A 43 -3.21 11.10 10.05
CA VAL A 43 -3.58 9.89 10.78
C VAL A 43 -4.10 8.86 9.79
N LYS A 44 -3.65 7.63 9.94
CA LYS A 44 -4.12 6.47 9.18
C LYS A 44 -5.11 5.69 10.04
N PHE A 45 -6.32 5.57 9.54
CA PHE A 45 -7.42 4.81 10.13
C PHE A 45 -7.54 3.49 9.41
N ILE A 46 -7.61 2.39 10.16
CA ILE A 46 -7.65 1.06 9.60
C ILE A 46 -8.85 0.33 10.17
N ARG A 47 -9.65 -0.27 9.30
CA ARG A 47 -10.80 -1.08 9.67
C ARG A 47 -10.95 -2.26 8.72
N THR A 48 -11.37 -3.40 9.25
CA THR A 48 -11.68 -4.60 8.47
C THR A 48 -13.18 -4.71 8.27
N ILE A 49 -13.63 -4.71 7.01
CA ILE A 49 -15.04 -4.84 6.63
C ILE A 49 -15.13 -5.93 5.58
N ASN A 50 -15.97 -6.95 5.80
CA ASN A 50 -16.14 -8.09 4.88
C ASN A 50 -14.80 -8.73 4.46
N SER A 51 -13.92 -8.95 5.44
CA SER A 51 -12.55 -9.48 5.22
C SER A 51 -11.63 -8.59 4.38
N ARG A 52 -12.03 -7.37 4.02
CA ARG A 52 -11.20 -6.37 3.36
C ARG A 52 -10.65 -5.42 4.41
N GLN A 53 -9.32 -5.32 4.49
CA GLN A 53 -8.68 -4.36 5.39
C GLN A 53 -8.54 -3.02 4.67
N ILE A 54 -9.41 -2.08 5.03
CA ILE A 54 -9.49 -0.75 4.45
C ILE A 54 -8.64 0.19 5.28
N HIS A 55 -7.82 0.98 4.58
CA HIS A 55 -6.94 2.00 5.15
C HIS A 55 -7.33 3.35 4.59
N VAL A 56 -7.54 4.32 5.48
CA VAL A 56 -7.92 5.69 5.15
C VAL A 56 -6.92 6.62 5.79
N VAL A 57 -6.30 7.52 5.02
CA VAL A 57 -5.44 8.56 5.56
C VAL A 57 -6.18 9.88 5.55
N GLY A 58 -6.32 10.45 6.75
CA GLY A 58 -6.97 11.73 6.97
C GLY A 58 -6.06 12.73 7.65
N LYS A 59 -6.29 14.00 7.40
CA LYS A 59 -5.79 15.12 8.21
C LYS A 59 -6.99 15.87 8.76
N TYR A 60 -6.97 16.20 10.04
CA TYR A 60 -8.03 17.04 10.62
C TYR A 60 -7.83 18.50 10.20
N LEU A 61 -8.91 19.16 9.81
CA LEU A 61 -8.96 20.57 9.47
C LEU A 61 -9.68 21.29 10.61
N ASP A 62 -8.91 21.85 11.55
CA ASP A 62 -9.44 22.51 12.76
C ASP A 62 -10.36 23.70 12.42
N ASP A 63 -10.09 24.40 11.30
CA ASP A 63 -10.87 25.53 10.80
C ASP A 63 -12.27 25.14 10.29
N GLN A 64 -12.43 23.89 9.86
CA GLN A 64 -13.66 23.38 9.24
C GLN A 64 -14.36 22.30 10.07
N ASP A 65 -13.76 21.90 11.19
CA ASP A 65 -14.20 20.81 12.07
C ASP A 65 -14.44 19.50 11.30
N ARG A 66 -13.57 19.19 10.32
CA ARG A 66 -13.76 18.08 9.36
C ARG A 66 -12.47 17.34 9.08
N TRP A 67 -12.61 16.07 8.68
CA TRP A 67 -11.51 15.27 8.16
C TRP A 67 -11.32 15.50 6.67
N LEU A 68 -10.10 15.85 6.26
CA LEU A 68 -9.65 15.83 4.88
C LEU A 68 -9.02 14.47 4.57
N VAL A 69 -9.69 13.67 3.74
CA VAL A 69 -9.20 12.36 3.31
C VAL A 69 -8.29 12.52 2.08
N VAL A 70 -7.04 12.17 2.27
CA VAL A 70 -5.97 12.35 1.27
C VAL A 70 -5.79 11.09 0.43
N SER A 71 -5.94 9.91 1.02
CA SER A 71 -5.76 8.64 0.31
C SER A 71 -6.55 7.51 0.96
N VAL A 72 -6.93 6.52 0.14
CA VAL A 72 -7.64 5.31 0.54
C VAL A 72 -7.03 4.12 -0.19
N TRP A 73 -6.78 3.03 0.52
CA TRP A 73 -6.34 1.77 -0.09
C TRP A 73 -6.85 0.56 0.68
N VAL A 74 -6.85 -0.59 0.01
CA VAL A 74 -7.21 -1.87 0.60
C VAL A 74 -5.99 -2.77 0.55
N ARG A 75 -5.62 -3.36 1.69
CA ARG A 75 -4.50 -4.29 1.75
C ARG A 75 -4.85 -5.54 0.96
N GLY A 76 -3.99 -5.93 0.02
CA GLY A 76 -4.22 -7.08 -0.87
C GLY A 76 -4.81 -6.74 -2.24
N GLU A 77 -5.25 -5.48 -2.44
CA GLU A 77 -5.60 -4.92 -3.76
C GLU A 77 -4.48 -3.99 -4.26
N GLU A 78 -3.23 -4.41 -4.01
CA GLU A 78 -2.05 -3.77 -4.60
C GLU A 78 -1.87 -4.35 -6.00
N ASP A 79 -1.59 -3.48 -6.98
CA ASP A 79 -1.46 -3.85 -8.40
C ASP A 79 -0.59 -5.10 -8.53
N SER A 80 -1.22 -6.23 -8.83
CA SER A 80 -0.52 -7.46 -9.16
C SER A 80 0.40 -7.13 -10.34
N VAL A 81 1.71 -7.21 -10.14
CA VAL A 81 2.69 -7.10 -11.24
C VAL A 81 2.14 -7.93 -12.41
N PRO A 82 1.94 -7.33 -13.61
CA PRO A 82 1.31 -8.05 -14.70
C PRO A 82 2.05 -9.35 -14.92
N PHE A 83 1.34 -10.48 -15.00
CA PHE A 83 1.95 -11.80 -15.24
C PHE A 83 2.94 -11.78 -16.43
N MET A 84 2.67 -10.91 -17.41
CA MET A 84 3.55 -10.63 -18.55
C MET A 84 4.95 -10.15 -18.15
N TRP A 85 5.09 -9.33 -17.11
CA TRP A 85 6.40 -8.91 -16.60
C TRP A 85 7.19 -10.06 -15.97
N GLN A 86 6.51 -11.03 -15.36
CA GLN A 86 7.14 -12.24 -14.85
C GLN A 86 7.63 -13.12 -16.01
N LEU A 87 6.84 -13.24 -17.10
CA LEU A 87 7.24 -13.95 -18.32
C LEU A 87 8.43 -13.30 -19.05
N ILE A 88 8.48 -11.97 -19.14
CA ILE A 88 9.56 -11.26 -19.84
C ILE A 88 10.91 -11.43 -19.11
N THR A 89 10.90 -11.47 -17.77
CA THR A 89 12.14 -11.54 -16.97
C THR A 89 12.63 -12.97 -16.71
N LEU A 90 11.80 -13.99 -16.96
CA LEU A 90 12.14 -15.41 -16.85
C LEU A 90 13.36 -15.85 -17.68
N PRO A 91 13.49 -15.53 -18.99
CA PRO A 91 14.65 -15.94 -19.77
C PRO A 91 15.97 -15.35 -19.22
N PHE A 92 15.96 -14.11 -18.72
CA PHE A 92 17.12 -13.48 -18.11
C PHE A 92 17.54 -14.17 -16.80
N LYS A 93 16.58 -14.55 -15.95
CA LYS A 93 16.85 -15.30 -14.71
C LYS A 93 17.39 -16.70 -14.98
N LEU A 94 16.88 -17.38 -16.00
CA LEU A 94 17.39 -18.69 -16.43
C LEU A 94 18.82 -18.58 -16.95
N LEU A 95 19.10 -17.57 -17.78
CA LEU A 95 20.44 -17.29 -18.30
C LEU A 95 21.43 -16.98 -17.17
N TRP A 96 21.04 -16.15 -16.19
CA TRP A 96 21.90 -15.84 -15.03
C TRP A 96 22.13 -17.05 -14.15
N LYS A 97 21.12 -17.88 -13.87
CA LYS A 97 21.31 -19.14 -13.13
C LYS A 97 22.30 -20.06 -13.85
N LEU A 98 22.22 -20.15 -15.18
CA LEU A 98 23.16 -20.96 -15.97
C LEU A 98 24.59 -20.40 -15.89
N ILE A 99 24.75 -19.08 -15.98
CA ILE A 99 26.05 -18.40 -15.79
C ILE A 99 26.61 -18.66 -14.39
N LEU A 100 25.78 -18.56 -13.34
CA LEU A 100 26.16 -18.83 -11.95
C LEU A 100 26.59 -20.29 -11.73
N LEU A 101 25.93 -21.24 -12.42
CA LEU A 101 26.27 -22.66 -12.38
C LEU A 101 27.63 -22.96 -13.04
N LEU A 102 27.97 -22.19 -14.07
CA LEU A 102 29.19 -22.34 -14.86
C LEU A 102 30.36 -21.54 -14.29
N THR A 103 30.13 -20.55 -13.42
CA THR A 103 31.21 -19.85 -12.72
C THR A 103 31.85 -20.78 -11.69
N PRO A 104 33.16 -21.09 -11.80
CA PRO A 104 33.85 -21.80 -10.75
C PRO A 104 33.81 -20.95 -9.48
N LYS A 105 33.38 -21.55 -8.35
CA LYS A 105 33.50 -20.90 -7.05
C LYS A 105 34.98 -20.55 -6.85
N LYS A 106 35.33 -19.26 -6.83
CA LYS A 106 36.65 -18.82 -6.38
C LYS A 106 36.84 -19.36 -4.97
N THR A 107 37.72 -20.35 -4.83
CA THR A 107 38.22 -20.80 -3.53
C THR A 107 38.87 -19.59 -2.87
N ALA A 108 38.38 -19.25 -1.67
CA ALA A 108 38.95 -18.18 -0.86
C ALA A 108 40.46 -18.42 -0.68
N PRO A 109 41.30 -17.37 -0.72
CA PRO A 109 42.72 -17.53 -0.42
C PRO A 109 42.84 -18.04 1.01
N HIS A 110 43.48 -19.19 1.18
CA HIS A 110 43.89 -19.70 2.47
C HIS A 110 44.86 -18.68 3.06
N SER A 111 44.41 -17.95 4.10
CA SER A 111 45.28 -17.12 4.91
C SER A 111 46.23 -18.05 5.68
N GLY A 112 47.39 -18.30 5.07
CA GLY A 112 48.55 -18.87 5.72
C GLY A 112 49.31 -17.78 6.46
N LYS A 113 49.66 -18.10 7.71
CA LYS A 113 50.39 -17.27 8.68
C LYS A 113 51.74 -16.78 8.18
#